data_AF-A0A730WWW2-F1
#
_entry.id   AF-A0A730WWW2-F1
#
_cell.length_a   1.000
_cell.length_b   1.000
_cell.length_c   1.000
_cell.angle_alpha   90.00
_cell.angle_beta   90.00
_cell.angle_gamma   90.00
#
_symmetry.space_group_name_H-M   'P 1'
#
loop_
_entity.id
_entity.type
_entity.pdbx_description
1 polymer ?
#
loop_
_entity_poly.entity_id
_entity_poly.type
_entity_poly.pdbx_seq_one_letter_code
_entity_poly.pdbx_strand_id
1 'polypeptide(L)'
;MPIISSRILRVMMFFLFIIALIFLCIYIYLYSHKDDGIIRNHYSNYMDIPENDGVHTWLPDFFPSTAKNISIYTNIEGNYFYSYFYLIGDDDVEFRKSLAIMATQRIKDMLSKNDNSIKNVWCKYGEISGEGSRKNLYFIGEINAGHYYITHIRTTGSKDCVSR
;
A
#
# COMPACT_ATOMS: atom_id res chain seq x y z
N MET A 1 -48.31 42.24 0.44
CA MET A 1 -47.79 40.85 0.28
C MET A 1 -47.57 40.63 -1.21
N PRO A 2 -46.34 40.39 -1.69
CA PRO A 2 -46.10 40.19 -3.11
C PRO A 2 -46.56 38.79 -3.53
N ILE A 3 -47.47 38.72 -4.51
CA ILE A 3 -47.92 37.47 -5.12
C ILE A 3 -46.91 37.09 -6.19
N ILE A 4 -46.00 36.17 -5.86
CA ILE A 4 -45.04 35.63 -6.82
C ILE A 4 -45.82 34.77 -7.83
N SER A 5 -45.72 35.11 -9.12
CA SER A 5 -46.35 34.34 -10.20
C SER A 5 -45.83 32.89 -10.22
N SER A 6 -46.71 31.91 -10.43
CA SER A 6 -46.37 30.47 -10.45
C SER A 6 -45.31 30.10 -11.51
N ARG A 7 -45.10 30.96 -12.51
CA ARG A 7 -44.01 30.83 -13.50
C ARG A 7 -42.65 31.23 -12.92
N ILE A 8 -42.60 32.31 -12.15
CA ILE A 8 -41.38 32.78 -11.48
C ILE A 8 -40.92 31.77 -10.43
N LEU A 9 -41.88 31.21 -9.66
CA LEU A 9 -41.59 30.18 -8.66
C LEU A 9 -40.99 28.92 -9.31
N ARG A 10 -41.50 28.47 -10.46
CA ARG A 10 -40.95 27.31 -11.20
C ARG A 10 -39.53 27.56 -11.71
N VAL A 11 -39.27 28.73 -12.28
CA VAL A 11 -37.92 29.10 -12.75
C VAL A 11 -36.95 29.18 -11.57
N MET A 12 -37.36 29.75 -10.44
CA MET A 12 -36.55 29.82 -9.23
C MET A 12 -36.24 28.43 -8.65
N MET A 13 -37.21 27.52 -8.61
CA MET A 13 -36.99 26.13 -8.20
C MET A 13 -36.02 25.38 -9.14
N PHE A 14 -36.10 25.63 -10.45
CA PHE A 14 -35.18 25.05 -11.42
C PHE A 14 -33.73 25.52 -11.21
N PHE A 15 -33.52 26.82 -10.95
CA PHE A 15 -32.20 27.34 -10.60
C PHE A 15 -31.67 26.77 -9.27
N LEU A 16 -32.52 26.65 -8.24
CA LEU A 16 -32.13 26.02 -6.97
C LEU A 16 -31.74 24.55 -7.15
N PHE A 17 -32.46 23.81 -8.01
CA PHE A 17 -32.13 22.43 -8.34
C PHE A 17 -30.77 22.32 -9.06
N ILE A 18 -30.49 23.20 -10.02
CA ILE A 18 -29.18 23.26 -10.68
C ILE A 18 -28.07 23.57 -9.67
N ILE A 19 -28.28 24.54 -8.77
CA ILE A 19 -27.32 24.90 -7.74
C ILE A 19 -27.05 23.69 -6.83
N ALA A 20 -28.09 22.98 -6.39
CA ALA A 20 -27.95 21.77 -5.57
C ALA A 20 -27.18 20.66 -6.30
N LEU A 21 -27.42 20.46 -7.61
CA LEU A 21 -26.65 19.52 -8.43
C LEU A 21 -25.18 19.92 -8.53
N ILE A 22 -24.88 21.20 -8.71
CA ILE A 22 -23.50 21.70 -8.74
C ILE A 22 -22.81 21.40 -7.40
N PHE A 23 -23.46 21.69 -6.26
CA PHE A 23 -22.90 21.37 -4.95
C PHE A 23 -22.69 19.87 -4.74
N LEU A 24 -23.62 19.03 -5.22
CA LEU A 24 -23.47 17.58 -5.17
C LEU A 24 -22.27 17.11 -6.01
N CYS A 25 -22.11 17.64 -7.23
CA CYS A 25 -20.96 17.35 -8.08
C CYS A 25 -19.65 17.79 -7.43
N ILE A 26 -19.60 18.97 -6.83
CA ILE A 26 -18.43 19.47 -6.09
C ILE A 26 -18.13 18.55 -4.90
N TYR A 27 -19.14 18.16 -4.13
CA TYR A 27 -18.97 17.27 -2.98
C TYR A 27 -18.41 15.90 -3.40
N ILE A 28 -18.97 15.28 -4.46
CA ILE A 28 -18.47 14.02 -5.01
C ILE A 28 -17.03 14.19 -5.50
N TYR A 29 -16.74 15.28 -6.22
CA TYR A 29 -15.40 15.55 -6.72
C TYR A 29 -14.37 15.65 -5.58
N LEU A 30 -14.67 16.42 -4.53
CA LEU A 30 -13.81 16.58 -3.36
C LEU A 30 -13.64 15.25 -2.59
N TYR A 31 -14.70 14.46 -2.49
CA TYR A 31 -14.64 13.14 -1.85
C TYR A 31 -13.77 12.16 -2.64
N SER A 32 -13.89 12.13 -3.96
CA SER A 32 -13.11 11.25 -4.85
C SER A 32 -11.65 11.65 -4.99
N HIS A 33 -11.33 12.94 -4.90
CA HIS A 33 -9.96 13.46 -4.99
C HIS A 33 -9.35 13.76 -3.62
N LYS A 34 -9.87 13.12 -2.57
CA LYS A 34 -9.20 13.14 -1.28
C LYS A 34 -7.86 12.43 -1.44
N ASP A 35 -6.78 13.20 -1.29
CA ASP A 35 -5.42 12.67 -1.26
C ASP A 35 -5.32 11.67 -0.10
N ASP A 36 -4.98 10.41 -0.42
CA ASP A 36 -4.76 9.35 0.57
C ASP A 36 -3.35 9.44 1.17
N GLY A 37 -2.54 10.39 0.70
CA GLY A 37 -1.14 10.59 1.09
C GLY A 37 -0.23 9.45 0.64
N ILE A 38 -0.70 8.58 -0.27
CA ILE A 38 0.07 7.43 -0.76
C ILE A 38 0.80 7.82 -2.04
N ILE A 39 2.13 7.86 -1.96
CA ILE A 39 3.03 7.97 -3.10
C ILE A 39 3.17 6.58 -3.73
N ARG A 40 3.03 6.49 -5.05
CA ARG A 40 3.03 5.23 -5.81
C ARG A 40 4.11 5.27 -6.87
N ASN A 41 5.13 4.44 -6.70
CA ASN A 41 6.27 4.36 -7.62
C ASN A 41 6.32 2.97 -8.28
N HIS A 42 6.81 2.94 -9.51
CA HIS A 42 6.93 1.71 -10.29
C HIS A 42 8.28 1.64 -11.00
N TYR A 43 8.94 0.48 -10.90
CA TYR A 43 10.28 0.24 -11.44
C TYR A 43 10.32 -1.12 -12.13
N SER A 44 11.01 -1.20 -13.28
CA SER A 44 11.08 -2.48 -14.01
C SER A 44 11.96 -3.49 -13.29
N ASN A 45 13.01 -3.02 -12.61
CA ASN A 45 13.90 -3.81 -11.77
C ASN A 45 14.49 -2.97 -10.62
N TYR A 46 15.18 -3.62 -9.67
CA TYR A 46 15.77 -2.97 -8.50
C TYR A 46 16.79 -1.88 -8.84
N MET A 47 17.57 -2.05 -9.90
CA MET A 47 18.61 -1.08 -10.31
C MET A 47 18.01 0.20 -10.92
N ASP A 48 16.72 0.19 -11.28
CA ASP A 48 16.02 1.38 -11.76
C ASP A 48 15.60 2.31 -10.62
N ILE A 49 15.71 1.89 -9.34
CA ILE A 49 15.32 2.69 -8.17
C ILE A 49 16.41 3.74 -7.91
N PRO A 50 16.14 5.05 -8.11
CA PRO A 50 17.15 6.08 -7.96
C PRO A 50 17.61 6.21 -6.50
N GLU A 51 18.91 6.42 -6.29
CA GLU A 51 19.48 6.59 -4.94
C GLU A 51 18.86 7.77 -4.17
N ASN A 52 18.47 8.84 -4.88
CA ASN A 52 18.00 10.10 -4.30
C ASN A 52 16.47 10.17 -4.10
N ASP A 53 15.71 9.13 -4.48
CA ASP A 53 14.23 9.16 -4.44
C ASP A 53 13.67 8.74 -3.06
N GLY A 54 14.54 8.48 -2.08
CA GLY A 54 14.15 8.09 -0.72
C GLY A 54 13.54 6.68 -0.62
N VAL A 55 13.23 6.00 -1.72
CA VAL A 55 12.66 4.64 -1.72
C VAL A 55 13.56 3.63 -1.01
N HIS A 56 14.89 3.75 -1.17
CA HIS A 56 15.86 2.91 -0.48
C HIS A 56 15.81 3.00 1.05
N THR A 57 15.22 4.08 1.60
CA THR A 57 15.03 4.21 3.05
C THR A 57 13.74 3.54 3.54
N TRP A 58 13.03 2.81 2.69
CA TRP A 58 11.85 2.02 3.07
C TRP A 58 12.07 0.52 2.86
N LEU A 59 12.92 0.15 1.90
CA LEU A 59 13.24 -1.22 1.57
C LEU A 59 14.16 -1.84 2.63
N PRO A 60 13.88 -3.06 3.09
CA PRO A 60 14.82 -3.78 3.96
C PRO A 60 16.09 -4.18 3.20
N ASP A 61 17.18 -4.32 3.93
CA ASP A 61 18.46 -4.88 3.48
C ASP A 61 18.37 -6.24 2.78
N PHE A 62 17.38 -7.07 3.13
CA PHE A 62 17.15 -8.36 2.50
C PHE A 62 16.25 -8.29 1.25
N PHE A 63 15.77 -7.11 0.84
CA PHE A 63 14.97 -6.96 -0.37
C PHE A 63 15.78 -7.42 -1.59
N PRO A 64 15.26 -8.33 -2.44
CA PRO A 64 16.08 -8.93 -3.49
C PRO A 64 16.51 -7.90 -4.54
N SER A 65 17.82 -7.80 -4.78
CA SER A 65 18.35 -6.97 -5.88
C SER A 65 17.99 -7.50 -7.27
N THR A 66 17.59 -8.77 -7.36
CA THR A 66 17.09 -9.40 -8.60
C THR A 66 15.59 -9.21 -8.83
N ALA A 67 14.91 -8.49 -7.93
CA ALA A 67 13.49 -8.21 -8.04
C ALA A 67 13.14 -7.44 -9.33
N LYS A 68 12.01 -7.83 -9.93
CA LYS A 68 11.44 -7.24 -11.15
C LYS A 68 10.03 -6.74 -10.89
N ASN A 69 9.55 -5.86 -11.78
CA ASN A 69 8.18 -5.35 -11.76
C ASN A 69 7.79 -4.81 -10.37
N ILE A 70 8.65 -3.96 -9.82
CA ILE A 70 8.57 -3.49 -8.44
C ILE A 70 7.58 -2.34 -8.38
N SER A 71 6.50 -2.51 -7.62
CA SER A 71 5.55 -1.44 -7.31
C SER A 71 5.68 -1.12 -5.83
N ILE A 72 5.90 0.15 -5.49
CA ILE A 72 6.16 0.61 -4.13
C ILE A 72 5.13 1.68 -3.76
N TYR A 73 4.57 1.54 -2.57
CA TYR A 73 3.55 2.42 -2.03
C TYR A 73 4.01 2.88 -0.67
N THR A 74 4.18 4.19 -0.50
CA THR A 74 4.63 4.81 0.74
C THR A 74 3.63 5.86 1.18
N ASN A 75 3.38 5.93 2.49
CA ASN A 75 2.68 7.02 3.12
C ASN A 75 3.56 7.55 4.24
N ILE A 76 4.09 8.75 4.04
CA ILE A 76 5.08 9.38 4.93
C ILE A 76 4.44 9.74 6.27
N GLU A 77 3.25 10.34 6.25
CA GLU A 77 2.53 10.77 7.45
C GLU A 77 2.18 9.59 8.37
N GLY A 78 1.72 8.49 7.76
CA GLY A 78 1.36 7.25 8.44
C GLY A 78 2.52 6.30 8.71
N ASN A 79 3.74 6.65 8.27
CA ASN A 79 4.93 5.77 8.31
C ASN A 79 4.61 4.34 7.83
N TYR A 80 3.94 4.24 6.69
CA TYR A 80 3.43 3.00 6.14
C TYR A 80 4.05 2.72 4.77
N PHE A 81 4.46 1.48 4.56
CA PHE A 81 5.09 1.03 3.33
C PHE A 81 4.58 -0.36 2.94
N TYR A 82 4.32 -0.55 1.65
CA TYR A 82 4.24 -1.88 1.06
C TYR A 82 4.77 -1.89 -0.36
N SER A 83 5.18 -3.07 -0.82
CA SER A 83 5.68 -3.28 -2.17
C SER A 83 5.24 -4.62 -2.74
N TYR A 84 4.97 -4.64 -4.03
CA TYR A 84 4.83 -5.85 -4.84
C TYR A 84 6.06 -6.02 -5.72
N PHE A 85 6.54 -7.25 -5.86
CA PHE A 85 7.67 -7.55 -6.73
C PHE A 85 7.62 -9.00 -7.23
N TYR A 86 8.41 -9.26 -8.27
CA TYR A 86 8.50 -10.54 -8.94
C TYR A 86 9.93 -11.09 -8.94
N LEU A 87 10.08 -12.40 -8.70
CA LEU A 87 11.32 -13.16 -8.79
C LEU A 87 11.18 -14.31 -9.79
N ILE A 88 12.29 -14.68 -10.45
CA ILE A 88 12.29 -15.69 -11.51
C ILE A 88 13.25 -16.82 -11.14
N GLY A 89 12.81 -18.07 -11.35
CA GLY A 89 13.68 -19.23 -11.30
C GLY A 89 14.36 -19.41 -9.95
N ASP A 90 15.69 -19.46 -9.94
CA ASP A 90 16.48 -19.73 -8.74
C ASP A 90 16.37 -18.61 -7.69
N ASP A 91 16.14 -17.35 -8.11
CA ASP A 91 15.93 -16.22 -7.20
C ASP A 91 14.68 -16.42 -6.31
N ASP A 92 13.59 -16.92 -6.88
CA ASP A 92 12.36 -17.25 -6.13
C ASP A 92 12.64 -18.34 -5.09
N VAL A 93 13.36 -19.37 -5.50
CA VAL A 93 13.69 -20.52 -4.64
C VAL A 93 14.58 -20.10 -3.48
N GLU A 94 15.62 -19.30 -3.75
CA GLU A 94 16.54 -18.79 -2.74
C GLU A 94 15.84 -17.84 -1.77
N PHE A 95 15.07 -16.88 -2.28
CA PHE A 95 14.33 -15.94 -1.45
C PHE A 95 13.36 -16.67 -0.54
N ARG A 96 12.56 -17.62 -1.05
CA ARG A 96 11.62 -18.41 -0.24
C ARG A 96 12.33 -19.26 0.82
N LYS A 97 13.51 -19.84 0.52
CA LYS A 97 14.32 -20.56 1.52
C LYS A 97 14.78 -19.65 2.67
N SER A 98 15.00 -18.37 2.39
CA SER A 98 15.37 -17.39 3.41
C SER A 98 14.21 -17.01 4.36
N LEU A 99 12.97 -17.39 4.02
CA LEU A 99 11.77 -17.11 4.82
C LEU A 99 11.48 -18.27 5.79
N ALA A 100 12.04 -18.19 7.00
CA ALA A 100 11.95 -19.28 7.98
C ALA A 100 10.76 -19.16 8.95
N ILE A 101 10.34 -17.95 9.29
CA ILE A 101 9.37 -17.70 10.37
C ILE A 101 8.01 -17.39 9.74
N MET A 102 6.99 -18.18 10.08
CA MET A 102 5.62 -17.94 9.59
C MET A 102 4.98 -16.81 10.39
N ALA A 103 4.15 -15.99 9.75
CA ALA A 103 3.27 -15.07 10.45
C ALA A 103 2.04 -15.80 11.00
N THR A 104 1.41 -15.24 12.02
CA THR A 104 0.14 -15.75 12.56
C THR A 104 -1.01 -15.61 11.55
N GLN A 105 -2.07 -16.40 11.74
CA GLN A 105 -3.29 -16.28 10.93
C GLN A 105 -3.90 -14.87 10.99
N ARG A 106 -3.80 -14.18 12.14
CA ARG A 106 -4.23 -12.79 12.30
C ARG A 106 -3.57 -11.85 11.29
N ILE A 107 -2.26 -11.99 11.10
CA ILE A 107 -1.53 -11.18 10.12
C ILE A 107 -1.93 -11.56 8.71
N LYS A 108 -2.07 -12.86 8.42
CA LYS A 108 -2.55 -13.31 7.12
C LYS A 108 -3.92 -12.71 6.78
N ASP A 109 -4.87 -12.73 7.72
CA ASP A 109 -6.20 -12.16 7.54
C ASP A 109 -6.14 -10.65 7.33
N MET A 110 -5.25 -9.96 8.04
CA MET A 110 -5.03 -8.53 7.89
C MET A 110 -4.47 -8.17 6.51
N LEU A 111 -3.43 -8.87 6.04
CA LEU A 111 -2.86 -8.63 4.71
C LEU A 111 -3.84 -9.03 3.60
N SER A 112 -4.64 -10.08 3.81
CA SER A 112 -5.64 -10.53 2.84
C SER A 112 -6.79 -9.53 2.64
N LYS A 113 -6.97 -8.55 3.54
CA LYS A 113 -7.90 -7.43 3.31
C LYS A 113 -7.40 -6.48 2.22
N ASN A 114 -6.09 -6.36 2.07
CA ASN A 114 -5.48 -5.54 1.03
C ASN A 114 -5.39 -6.32 -0.29
N ASP A 115 -5.01 -7.59 -0.21
CA ASP A 115 -4.93 -8.48 -1.38
C ASP A 115 -5.36 -9.91 -1.00
N ASN A 116 -6.55 -10.31 -1.46
CA ASN A 116 -7.13 -11.61 -1.15
C ASN A 116 -6.41 -12.79 -1.83
N SER A 117 -5.44 -12.52 -2.71
CA SER A 117 -4.65 -13.54 -3.40
C SER A 117 -3.47 -14.04 -2.57
N ILE A 118 -3.17 -13.40 -1.42
CA ILE A 118 -2.09 -13.80 -0.51
C ILE A 118 -2.35 -15.20 0.08
N LYS A 119 -1.47 -16.14 -0.23
CA LYS A 119 -1.56 -17.55 0.17
C LYS A 119 -0.80 -17.86 1.45
N ASN A 120 0.44 -17.39 1.53
CA ASN A 120 1.36 -17.64 2.64
C ASN A 120 1.91 -16.31 3.14
N VAL A 121 2.19 -16.23 4.44
CA VAL A 121 2.79 -15.03 5.04
C VAL A 121 3.91 -15.40 6.00
N TRP A 122 5.04 -14.73 5.85
CA TRP A 122 6.22 -14.88 6.69
C TRP A 122 6.56 -13.59 7.42
N CYS A 123 7.30 -13.76 8.51
CA CYS A 123 7.99 -12.70 9.23
C CYS A 123 9.48 -12.73 8.86
N LYS A 124 10.05 -11.56 8.60
CA LYS A 124 11.51 -11.41 8.48
C LYS A 124 11.97 -10.10 9.10
N TYR A 125 13.07 -10.16 9.82
CA TYR A 125 13.71 -8.97 10.36
C TYR A 125 14.73 -8.45 9.36
N GLY A 126 14.71 -7.15 9.12
CA GLY A 126 15.64 -6.48 8.22
C GLY A 126 16.00 -5.09 8.73
N GLU A 127 17.14 -4.58 8.28
CA GLU A 127 17.58 -3.23 8.55
C GLU A 127 17.17 -2.31 7.42
N ILE A 128 16.86 -1.05 7.75
CA ILE A 128 16.61 -0.01 6.76
C ILE A 128 17.90 0.78 6.56
N SER A 129 18.27 0.98 5.31
CA SER A 129 19.41 1.84 4.95
C SER A 129 19.20 3.25 5.51
N GLY A 130 20.09 3.68 6.41
CA GLY A 130 20.05 5.01 7.03
C GLY A 130 19.41 5.08 8.42
N GLU A 131 18.77 4.01 8.93
CA GLU A 131 18.16 3.99 10.28
C GLU A 131 19.08 3.41 11.38
N GLY A 132 20.31 3.02 11.02
CA GLY A 132 21.27 2.33 11.88
C GLY A 132 20.94 0.84 12.05
N SER A 133 21.59 0.15 13.00
CA SER A 133 21.45 -1.32 13.21
C SER A 133 20.13 -1.76 13.86
N ARG A 134 19.06 -0.95 13.74
CA ARG A 134 17.74 -1.32 14.25
C ARG A 134 17.07 -2.26 13.26
N LYS A 135 16.74 -3.46 13.72
CA LYS A 135 16.00 -4.44 12.94
C LYS A 135 14.50 -4.18 13.04
N ASN A 136 13.89 -3.90 11.90
CA ASN A 136 12.44 -3.75 11.75
C ASN A 136 11.83 -5.09 11.34
N LEU A 137 10.59 -5.35 11.79
CA LEU A 137 9.84 -6.55 11.43
C LEU A 137 9.03 -6.32 10.15
N TYR A 138 9.27 -7.15 9.15
CA TYR A 138 8.55 -7.14 7.89
C TYR A 138 7.67 -8.37 7.75
N PHE A 139 6.53 -8.18 7.11
CA PHE A 139 5.64 -9.25 6.69
C PHE A 139 5.74 -9.43 5.18
N ILE A 140 5.97 -10.67 4.76
CA ILE A 140 6.13 -11.05 3.35
C ILE A 140 4.97 -11.98 3.00
N GLY A 141 4.11 -11.55 2.08
CA GLY A 141 3.04 -12.37 1.51
C GLY A 141 3.47 -12.98 0.17
N GLU A 142 3.19 -14.26 -0.04
CA GLU A 142 3.25 -14.88 -1.38
C GLU A 142 1.85 -14.87 -1.99
N ILE A 143 1.73 -14.29 -3.18
CA ILE A 143 0.49 -14.23 -3.96
C ILE A 143 0.39 -15.46 -4.86
N ASN A 144 1.44 -15.68 -5.63
CA ASN A 144 1.64 -16.88 -6.45
C ASN A 144 3.16 -17.09 -6.66
N ALA A 145 3.53 -18.13 -7.40
CA ALA A 145 4.95 -18.44 -7.61
C ALA A 145 5.72 -17.24 -8.18
N GLY A 146 6.77 -16.83 -7.47
CA GLY A 146 7.59 -15.66 -7.81
C GLY A 146 6.96 -14.31 -7.48
N HIS A 147 5.66 -14.20 -7.15
CA HIS A 147 5.00 -12.91 -6.87
C HIS A 147 4.83 -12.70 -5.38
N TYR A 148 5.45 -11.62 -4.89
CA TYR A 148 5.52 -11.31 -3.48
C TYR A 148 4.96 -9.94 -3.18
N TYR A 149 4.41 -9.83 -1.98
CA TYR A 149 4.05 -8.61 -1.30
C TYR A 149 4.94 -8.47 -0.06
N ILE A 150 5.46 -7.28 0.22
CA ILE A 150 6.18 -6.99 1.46
C ILE A 150 5.64 -5.73 2.09
N THR A 151 5.53 -5.70 3.42
CA THR A 151 5.14 -4.52 4.16
C THR A 151 5.84 -4.44 5.50
N HIS A 152 6.04 -3.21 5.96
CA HIS A 152 6.36 -2.92 7.34
C HIS A 152 5.08 -2.42 8.03
N ILE A 153 4.64 -3.13 9.06
CA ILE A 153 3.55 -2.68 9.91
C ILE A 153 4.13 -2.52 11.31
N ARG A 154 3.92 -1.35 11.93
CA ARG A 154 4.17 -1.15 13.36
C ARG A 154 3.19 -2.02 14.15
N THR A 155 3.50 -3.31 14.28
CA THR A 155 2.77 -4.22 15.18
C THR A 155 3.52 -4.33 16.50
N THR A 156 2.77 -4.70 17.54
CA THR A 156 3.29 -4.91 18.90
C THR A 156 4.03 -6.25 19.01
N GLY A 157 5.19 -6.35 18.35
CA GLY A 157 6.24 -7.33 18.68
C GLY A 157 5.95 -8.81 18.35
N SER A 158 6.85 -9.67 18.84
CA SER A 158 7.07 -11.08 18.44
C SER A 158 5.86 -12.02 18.45
N LYS A 159 4.72 -11.62 19.02
CA LYS A 159 3.49 -12.42 19.10
C LYS A 159 2.85 -12.69 17.74
N ASP A 160 3.21 -11.90 16.74
CA ASP A 160 2.70 -12.02 15.37
C ASP A 160 3.47 -13.03 14.51
N CYS A 161 4.55 -13.59 15.03
CA CYS A 161 5.46 -14.50 14.33
C CYS A 161 5.56 -15.81 15.09
N VAL A 162 5.32 -16.92 14.40
CA VAL A 162 5.36 -18.27 14.97
C VAL A 162 6.66 -18.92 14.55
N SER A 163 7.59 -19.09 15.50
CA SER A 163 8.72 -19.99 15.30
C SER A 163 8.21 -21.42 15.38
N ARG A 164 8.50 -22.24 14.36
CA ARG A 164 8.29 -23.69 14.45
C ARG A 164 9.22 -24.31 15.47
#